data_AF-A0A3P6TGA9-F1
#
_entry.id   AF-A0A3P6TGA9-F1
#
_cell.length_a   1.000
_cell.length_b   1.000
_cell.length_c   1.000
_cell.angle_alpha   90.00
_cell.angle_beta   90.00
_cell.angle_gamma   90.00
#
_symmetry.space_group_name_H-M   'P 1'
#
loop_
_entity.id
_entity.type
_entity.pdbx_description
1 polymer ?
#
loop_
_entity_poly.entity_id
_entity_poly.type
_entity_poly.pdbx_seq_one_letter_code
_entity_poly.pdbx_strand_id
1 'polypeptide(L)'
;MFVLIRRNEVQEFKPLLNSIFPDIQFTVEEEDNNQLPFADVQVTKLEGKIGPMLYRKANNTMRIVHFRSNHFVGHKRSCVRTLFPRVQTHCSDDSGKKEEVKTFYAPFEANGYAKSKVLRSPSLSYPLCEELIRGDCKNPEAIRD
;
A
#
# COMPACT_ATOMS: atom_id res chain seq x y z
N MET A 1 4.53 3.88 18.11
CA MET A 1 3.43 3.92 19.10
C MET A 1 2.51 5.05 18.71
N PHE A 2 1.20 4.81 18.60
CA PHE A 2 0.20 5.86 18.43
C PHE A 2 -0.67 5.91 19.69
N VAL A 3 -1.28 7.05 19.97
CA VAL A 3 -2.16 7.25 21.13
C VAL A 3 -3.47 7.84 20.60
N LEU A 4 -4.59 7.28 21.04
CA LEU A 4 -5.91 7.84 20.76
C LEU A 4 -6.26 8.80 21.89
N ILE A 5 -6.49 10.06 21.55
CA ILE A 5 -6.73 11.15 22.50
C ILE A 5 -7.99 11.89 22.06
N ARG A 6 -8.80 12.36 23.01
CA ARG A 6 -9.95 13.19 22.68
C ARG A 6 -9.47 14.52 22.11
N ARG A 7 -10.12 15.02 21.06
CA ARG A 7 -9.66 16.21 20.31
C ARG A 7 -9.47 17.44 21.21
N ASN A 8 -10.28 17.59 22.25
CA ASN A 8 -10.19 18.68 23.23
C ASN A 8 -9.00 18.55 24.21
N GLU A 9 -8.44 17.35 24.40
CA GLU A 9 -7.31 17.11 25.32
C GLU A 9 -5.96 17.28 24.65
N VAL A 10 -5.92 17.34 23.31
CA VAL A 10 -4.68 17.47 22.53
C VAL A 10 -3.87 18.70 22.92
N GLN A 11 -4.54 19.82 23.19
CA GLN A 11 -3.92 21.10 23.51
C GLN A 11 -3.18 21.08 24.86
N GLU A 12 -3.64 20.27 25.82
CA GLU A 12 -3.02 20.12 27.13
C GLU A 12 -1.98 18.99 27.13
N PHE A 13 -2.25 17.92 26.39
CA PHE A 13 -1.40 16.72 26.38
C PHE A 13 -0.09 16.91 25.61
N LYS A 14 -0.10 17.66 24.50
CA LYS A 14 1.12 17.89 23.70
C LYS A 14 2.21 18.67 24.47
N PRO A 15 1.92 19.81 25.13
CA PRO A 15 2.90 20.49 25.96
C PRO A 15 3.42 19.63 27.10
N LEU A 16 2.56 18.82 27.72
CA LEU A 16 2.94 17.88 28.76
C LEU A 16 3.94 16.84 28.25
N LEU A 17 3.70 16.25 27.07
CA LEU A 17 4.66 15.31 26.46
C LEU A 17 6.00 15.97 26.14
N ASN A 18 5.97 17.18 25.58
CA ASN A 18 7.18 17.93 25.21
C ASN A 18 7.98 18.42 26.42
N SER A 19 7.40 18.45 27.63
CA SER A 19 8.12 18.87 28.84
C SER A 19 8.92 17.73 29.50
N ILE A 20 8.59 16.47 29.21
CA ILE A 20 9.28 15.30 29.80
C ILE A 20 10.72 15.20 29.29
N PHE A 21 10.92 15.40 27.97
CA PHE A 21 12.22 15.34 27.33
C PHE A 21 12.40 16.57 26.42
N PRO A 22 13.09 17.63 26.88
CA PRO A 22 13.23 18.88 26.15
C PRO A 22 13.82 18.72 24.73
N ASP A 23 14.67 17.73 24.55
CA ASP A 23 15.34 17.41 23.27
C ASP A 23 14.41 16.71 22.26
N ILE A 24 13.23 16.25 22.68
CA ILE A 24 12.25 15.55 21.83
C ILE A 24 10.98 16.40 21.74
N GLN A 25 10.64 16.82 20.52
CA GLN A 25 9.41 17.56 20.25
C GLN A 25 8.41 16.68 19.50
N PHE A 26 7.28 16.40 20.13
CA PHE A 26 6.18 15.66 19.55
C PHE A 26 5.32 16.56 18.64
N THR A 27 4.88 15.98 17.52
CA THR A 27 3.89 16.56 16.61
C THR A 27 2.56 15.83 16.76
N VAL A 28 1.47 16.48 16.32
CA VAL A 28 0.13 15.89 16.32
C VAL A 28 -0.36 15.88 14.89
N GLU A 29 -0.81 14.72 14.43
CA GLU A 29 -1.54 14.54 13.18
C GLU A 29 -3.02 14.43 13.53
N GLU A 30 -3.87 15.19 12.84
CA GLU A 30 -5.31 15.16 13.08
C GLU A 30 -6.01 14.21 12.10
N GLU A 31 -7.02 13.50 12.61
CA GLU A 31 -7.92 12.71 11.77
C GLU A 31 -8.77 13.65 10.89
N ASP A 32 -8.77 13.35 9.59
CA ASP A 32 -9.62 14.00 8.57
C ASP A 32 -10.46 12.93 7.87
N ASN A 33 -11.75 13.17 7.71
CA ASN A 33 -12.68 12.23 7.05
C ASN A 33 -12.60 10.77 7.57
N ASN A 34 -12.46 10.59 8.88
CA ASN A 34 -12.25 9.29 9.54
C ASN A 34 -10.96 8.55 9.14
N GLN A 35 -9.97 9.28 8.62
CA GLN A 35 -8.71 8.76 8.14
C GLN A 35 -7.53 9.48 8.80
N LEU A 36 -6.49 8.72 9.14
CA LEU A 36 -5.25 9.25 9.69
C LEU A 36 -4.06 8.57 9.01
N PRO A 37 -3.20 9.31 8.28
CA PRO A 37 -1.97 8.74 7.73
C PRO A 37 -0.95 8.49 8.85
N PHE A 38 -0.38 7.28 8.88
CA PHE A 38 0.69 6.91 9.81
C PHE A 38 1.73 6.05 9.11
N ALA A 39 2.95 6.59 8.94
CA ALA A 39 4.02 5.95 8.20
C ALA A 39 3.54 5.47 6.80
N ASP A 40 3.46 4.16 6.59
CA ASP A 40 3.07 3.52 5.32
C ASP A 40 1.60 3.06 5.30
N VAL A 41 0.85 3.29 6.39
CA VAL A 41 -0.54 2.87 6.53
C VAL A 41 -1.45 4.06 6.71
N GLN A 42 -2.64 3.98 6.12
CA GLN A 42 -3.73 4.89 6.34
C GLN A 42 -4.70 4.21 7.28
N VAL A 43 -4.80 4.73 8.49
CA VAL A 43 -5.70 4.20 9.51
C VAL A 43 -7.09 4.77 9.24
N THR A 44 -8.05 3.91 8.89
CA THR A 44 -9.44 4.32 8.63
C THR A 44 -10.36 3.80 9.72
N LYS A 45 -11.22 4.67 10.25
CA LYS A 45 -12.24 4.30 11.22
C LYS A 45 -13.57 4.03 10.51
N LEU A 46 -14.04 2.78 10.60
CA LEU A 46 -15.29 2.30 10.00
C LEU A 46 -16.17 1.68 11.09
N GLU A 47 -17.30 2.31 11.40
CA GLU A 47 -18.33 1.75 12.31
C GLU A 47 -17.77 1.26 13.67
N GLY A 48 -16.78 1.97 14.22
CA GLY A 48 -16.14 1.60 15.50
C GLY A 48 -15.00 0.59 15.39
N LYS A 49 -14.70 0.09 14.18
CA LYS A 49 -13.49 -0.69 13.88
C LYS A 49 -12.43 0.20 13.24
N ILE A 50 -11.17 -0.17 13.45
CA ILE A 50 -10.02 0.45 12.81
C ILE A 50 -9.49 -0.52 11.76
N GLY A 51 -9.46 -0.08 10.51
CA GLY A 51 -8.89 -0.82 9.38
C GLY A 51 -7.68 -0.07 8.81
N PRO A 52 -6.46 -0.61 8.88
CA PRO A 52 -5.35 -0.10 8.11
C PRO A 52 -5.54 -0.42 6.63
N MET A 53 -5.41 0.62 5.82
CA MET A 53 -5.19 0.58 4.38
C MET A 53 -3.76 1.05 4.09
N LEU A 54 -3.31 0.92 2.85
CA LEU A 54 -1.99 1.43 2.47
C LEU A 54 -2.05 2.95 2.29
N TYR A 55 -1.18 3.71 2.97
CA TYR A 55 -1.10 5.15 2.73
C TYR A 55 -0.20 5.48 1.53
N ARG A 56 -0.70 6.33 0.64
CA ARG A 56 0.08 6.93 -0.46
C ARG A 56 0.17 8.42 -0.25
N LYS A 57 1.39 8.94 -0.11
CA LYS A 57 1.62 10.39 -0.17
C LYS A 57 1.19 10.93 -1.54
N ALA A 58 0.71 12.17 -1.58
CA ALA A 58 0.27 12.82 -2.82
C ALA A 58 1.39 12.92 -3.89
N ASN A 59 2.66 12.91 -3.47
CA ASN A 59 3.82 12.91 -4.37
C ASN A 59 4.26 11.51 -4.82
N ASN A 60 3.61 10.44 -4.33
CA ASN A 60 3.90 9.08 -4.75
C ASN A 60 3.33 8.86 -6.16
N THR A 61 4.20 8.96 -7.15
CA THR A 61 3.86 8.73 -8.57
C THR A 61 3.91 7.26 -8.97
N MET A 62 4.18 6.34 -8.04
CA MET A 62 4.25 4.90 -8.31
C MET A 62 5.15 4.55 -9.51
N ARG A 63 6.29 5.25 -9.64
CA ARG A 63 7.22 5.07 -10.75
C ARG A 63 7.88 3.70 -10.70
N ILE A 64 7.60 2.89 -11.70
CA ILE A 64 8.22 1.57 -11.93
C ILE A 64 9.19 1.68 -13.11
N VAL A 65 10.33 1.01 -12.99
CA VAL A 65 11.31 0.92 -14.06
C VAL A 65 10.79 0.06 -15.21
N HIS A 66 10.85 0.57 -16.45
CA HIS A 66 10.38 -0.17 -17.63
C HIS A 66 11.08 -1.52 -17.80
N PHE A 67 10.36 -2.58 -18.17
CA PHE A 67 10.91 -3.94 -18.22
C PHE A 67 12.05 -4.10 -19.26
N ARG A 68 11.98 -3.35 -20.37
CA ARG A 68 13.01 -3.35 -21.44
C ARG A 68 14.17 -2.38 -21.23
N SER A 69 14.17 -1.59 -20.15
CA SER A 69 15.28 -0.68 -19.84
C SER A 69 16.61 -1.44 -19.63
N ASN A 70 17.75 -0.76 -19.71
CA ASN A 70 19.07 -1.38 -19.48
C ASN A 70 19.36 -1.71 -17.98
N HIS A 71 18.35 -1.70 -17.11
CA HIS A 71 18.51 -2.11 -15.73
C HIS A 71 18.60 -3.63 -15.60
N PHE A 72 19.45 -4.08 -14.67
CA PHE A 72 19.58 -5.50 -14.34
C PHE A 72 18.23 -6.11 -13.97
N VAL A 73 17.98 -7.34 -14.45
CA VAL A 73 16.68 -8.02 -14.24
C VAL A 73 16.36 -8.22 -12.75
N GLY A 74 17.38 -8.34 -11.90
CA GLY A 74 17.21 -8.41 -10.45
C GLY A 74 16.56 -7.16 -9.86
N HIS A 75 16.91 -5.96 -10.32
CA HIS A 75 16.30 -4.71 -9.82
C HIS A 75 14.83 -4.60 -10.20
N LYS A 76 14.49 -4.95 -11.45
CA LYS A 76 13.11 -5.01 -11.95
C LYS A 76 12.26 -6.00 -11.14
N ARG A 77 12.82 -7.19 -10.85
CA ARG A 77 12.17 -8.19 -9.99
C ARG A 77 12.06 -7.71 -8.54
N SER A 78 13.03 -6.95 -8.04
CA SER A 78 13.01 -6.41 -6.68
C SER A 78 11.82 -5.48 -6.47
N CYS A 79 11.47 -4.65 -7.46
CA CYS A 79 10.28 -3.79 -7.38
C CYS A 79 9.01 -4.60 -7.06
N VAL A 80 8.81 -5.74 -7.72
CA VAL A 80 7.67 -6.65 -7.45
C VAL A 80 7.78 -7.25 -6.05
N ARG A 81 8.97 -7.74 -5.68
CA ARG A 81 9.21 -8.41 -4.39
C ARG A 81 9.07 -7.48 -3.18
N THR A 82 9.25 -6.18 -3.35
CA THR A 82 9.14 -5.22 -2.24
C THR A 82 7.73 -4.63 -2.14
N LEU A 83 7.04 -4.37 -3.25
CA LEU A 83 5.75 -3.67 -3.21
C LEU A 83 4.58 -4.57 -2.82
N PHE A 84 4.48 -5.76 -3.38
CA PHE A 84 3.30 -6.60 -3.15
C PHE A 84 3.18 -7.23 -1.76
N PRO A 85 4.27 -7.67 -1.08
CA PRO A 85 4.11 -8.15 0.31
C PRO A 85 3.58 -7.07 1.26
N ARG A 86 3.75 -5.78 0.94
CA ARG A 86 3.17 -4.68 1.72
C ARG A 86 1.65 -4.71 1.74
N VAL A 87 1.02 -5.17 0.67
CA VAL A 87 -0.46 -5.36 0.63
C VAL A 87 -0.89 -6.38 1.68
N GLN A 88 -0.10 -7.45 1.86
CA GLN A 88 -0.41 -8.49 2.84
C GLN A 88 -0.20 -8.02 4.27
N THR A 89 0.83 -7.22 4.52
CA THR A 89 1.15 -6.75 5.88
C THR A 89 0.35 -5.53 6.32
N HIS A 90 -0.15 -4.71 5.39
CA HIS A 90 -0.76 -3.42 5.71
C HIS A 90 -2.26 -3.34 5.49
N CYS A 91 -2.85 -4.21 4.65
CA CYS A 91 -4.30 -4.22 4.46
C CYS A 91 -4.95 -5.27 5.36
N SER A 92 -5.95 -4.86 6.14
CA SER A 92 -6.60 -5.75 7.11
C SER A 92 -7.63 -6.71 6.51
N ASP A 93 -8.35 -6.29 5.48
CA ASP A 93 -9.43 -7.09 4.88
C ASP A 93 -9.15 -7.44 3.41
N ASP A 94 -9.85 -8.45 2.93
CA ASP A 94 -9.66 -8.97 1.57
C ASP A 94 -10.13 -7.98 0.50
N SER A 95 -11.13 -7.14 0.75
CA SER A 95 -11.55 -6.11 -0.20
C SER A 95 -10.45 -5.07 -0.44
N GLY A 96 -9.84 -4.55 0.63
CA GLY A 96 -8.71 -3.62 0.54
C GLY A 96 -7.51 -4.27 -0.16
N LYS A 97 -7.24 -5.55 0.13
CA LYS A 97 -6.20 -6.30 -0.60
C LYS A 97 -6.50 -6.41 -2.10
N LYS A 98 -7.77 -6.64 -2.52
CA LYS A 98 -8.15 -6.69 -3.95
C LYS A 98 -7.86 -5.35 -4.63
N GLU A 99 -8.29 -4.26 -4.02
CA GLU A 99 -8.13 -2.92 -4.56
C GLU A 99 -6.66 -2.51 -4.68
N GLU A 100 -5.87 -2.81 -3.65
CA GLU A 100 -4.44 -2.48 -3.62
C GLU A 100 -3.63 -3.29 -4.62
N VAL A 101 -3.91 -4.59 -4.79
CA VAL A 101 -3.23 -5.39 -5.83
C VAL A 101 -3.50 -4.82 -7.22
N LYS A 102 -4.73 -4.38 -7.52
CA LYS A 102 -5.06 -3.74 -8.80
C LYS A 102 -4.28 -2.44 -8.99
N THR A 103 -4.27 -1.59 -7.95
CA THR A 103 -3.56 -0.31 -7.95
C THR A 103 -2.05 -0.50 -8.18
N PHE A 104 -1.44 -1.47 -7.51
CA PHE A 104 -0.02 -1.78 -7.69
C PHE A 104 0.29 -2.42 -9.04
N TYR A 105 -0.60 -3.24 -9.59
CA TYR A 105 -0.36 -3.94 -10.85
C TYR A 105 -0.39 -3.02 -12.08
N ALA A 106 -1.28 -2.02 -12.11
CA ALA A 106 -1.42 -1.09 -13.24
C ALA A 106 -0.09 -0.47 -13.75
N PRO A 107 0.80 0.09 -12.90
CA PRO A 107 2.07 0.63 -13.37
C PRO A 107 3.06 -0.44 -13.86
N PHE A 108 3.00 -1.69 -13.36
CA PHE A 108 3.83 -2.78 -13.90
C PHE A 108 3.37 -3.19 -15.30
N GLU A 109 2.07 -3.28 -15.52
CA GLU A 109 1.50 -3.58 -16.83
C GLU A 109 1.87 -2.51 -17.87
N ALA A 110 1.67 -1.23 -17.52
CA ALA A 110 2.07 -0.10 -18.36
C ALA A 110 3.58 -0.07 -18.69
N ASN A 111 4.41 -0.73 -17.86
CA ASN A 111 5.86 -0.80 -18.02
C ASN A 111 6.35 -2.12 -18.66
N GLY A 112 5.45 -2.91 -19.24
CA GLY A 112 5.78 -4.09 -20.03
C GLY A 112 6.17 -5.32 -19.20
N TYR A 113 5.75 -5.38 -17.94
CA TYR A 113 5.93 -6.59 -17.13
C TYR A 113 4.85 -7.62 -17.48
N ALA A 114 5.28 -8.83 -17.82
CA ALA A 114 4.34 -9.92 -18.06
C ALA A 114 3.59 -10.27 -16.77
N LYS A 115 2.26 -10.38 -16.86
CA LYS A 115 1.35 -10.72 -15.75
C LYS A 115 1.81 -11.95 -14.98
N SER A 116 2.24 -13.00 -15.68
CA SER A 116 2.77 -14.24 -15.09
C SER A 116 4.05 -14.03 -14.28
N LYS A 117 4.88 -13.04 -14.61
CA LYS A 117 6.13 -12.74 -13.89
C LYS A 117 5.89 -11.88 -12.64
N VAL A 118 4.83 -11.08 -12.64
CA VAL A 118 4.42 -10.29 -11.47
C VAL A 118 3.67 -11.19 -10.48
N LEU A 119 2.61 -11.84 -10.94
CA LEU A 119 1.65 -12.54 -10.08
C LEU A 119 2.11 -13.94 -9.61
N ARG A 120 3.17 -14.53 -10.20
CA ARG A 120 3.80 -15.75 -9.67
C ARG A 120 4.91 -15.47 -8.65
N SER A 121 5.11 -14.22 -8.23
CA SER A 121 6.06 -13.94 -7.15
C SER A 121 5.64 -14.70 -5.88
N PRO A 122 6.54 -15.41 -5.18
CA PRO A 122 6.21 -16.12 -3.94
C PRO A 122 5.62 -15.20 -2.87
N SER A 123 6.00 -13.92 -2.89
CA SER A 123 5.48 -12.86 -2.02
C SER A 123 4.03 -12.44 -2.30
N LEU A 124 3.42 -12.99 -3.36
CA LEU A 124 2.07 -12.71 -3.87
C LEU A 124 1.13 -13.91 -3.71
N SER A 125 1.56 -14.99 -3.04
CA SER A 125 0.76 -16.19 -2.80
C SER A 125 -0.48 -15.86 -1.97
N TYR A 126 -1.57 -15.51 -2.65
CA TYR A 126 -2.86 -15.26 -2.05
C TYR A 126 -3.97 -15.60 -3.08
N PRO A 127 -5.09 -16.26 -2.70
CA PRO A 127 -6.20 -16.65 -3.59
C PRO A 127 -6.76 -15.56 -4.51
N LEU A 128 -6.88 -14.31 -4.03
CA LEU A 128 -7.23 -13.12 -4.83
C LEU A 128 -6.31 -12.87 -6.04
N CYS A 129 -5.01 -13.15 -5.93
CA CYS A 129 -4.11 -12.99 -7.06
C CYS A 129 -4.42 -14.02 -8.14
N GLU A 130 -4.86 -15.22 -7.76
CA GLU A 130 -5.37 -16.21 -8.70
C GLU A 130 -6.70 -15.80 -9.33
N GLU A 131 -7.59 -15.12 -8.61
CA GLU A 131 -8.83 -14.58 -9.20
C GLU A 131 -8.54 -13.51 -10.27
N LEU A 132 -7.59 -12.60 -10.03
CA LEU A 132 -7.12 -11.64 -11.03
C LEU A 132 -6.40 -12.32 -12.21
N ILE A 133 -5.73 -13.45 -11.98
CA ILE A 133 -5.15 -14.28 -13.04
C ILE A 133 -6.26 -14.94 -13.88
N ARG A 134 -7.31 -15.49 -13.23
CA ARG A 134 -8.39 -16.26 -13.88
C ARG A 134 -9.44 -15.39 -14.57
N GLY A 135 -9.68 -14.17 -14.09
CA GLY A 135 -10.70 -13.24 -14.62
C GLY A 135 -10.46 -12.82 -16.08
N ASP A 136 -9.20 -12.79 -16.52
CA ASP A 136 -8.83 -12.42 -17.90
C ASP A 136 -8.70 -13.61 -18.86
N CYS A 137 -8.80 -14.86 -18.37
CA CYS A 137 -8.87 -16.04 -19.24
C CYS A 137 -10.19 -16.16 -20.01
N LYS A 138 -11.06 -15.15 -19.97
CA LYS A 138 -12.33 -15.09 -20.72
C LYS A 138 -12.25 -14.36 -22.06
N ASN A 139 -11.08 -13.94 -22.54
CA ASN A 139 -10.94 -13.52 -23.95
C ASN A 139 -9.85 -14.31 -24.69
N PRO A 140 -10.20 -15.43 -25.36
CA PRO A 140 -9.25 -16.28 -26.07
C PRO A 140 -8.69 -15.71 -27.38
N GLU A 141 -9.11 -14.52 -27.85
CA GLU A 141 -8.84 -14.11 -29.25
C GLU A 141 -7.67 -13.15 -29.47
N ALA A 142 -6.86 -12.82 -28.46
CA ALA A 142 -5.73 -11.89 -28.63
C ALA A 142 -4.36 -12.59 -28.61
N ILE A 143 -4.20 -13.71 -29.32
CA ILE A 143 -2.87 -14.21 -29.77
C ILE A 143 -3.04 -14.85 -31.16
N ARG A 144 -3.08 -14.00 -32.19
CA ARG A 144 -2.63 -14.31 -33.55
C ARG A 144 -1.96 -13.06 -34.11
N ASP A 145 -0.64 -13.02 -33.93
CA ASP A 145 0.41 -12.85 -34.97
C ASP A 145 1.74 -12.44 -34.32
#